data_AF-A0A6P8HT98-F1
#
_entry.id   AF-A0A6P8HT98-F1
#
_cell.length_a   1.000
_cell.length_b   1.000
_cell.length_c   1.000
_cell.angle_alpha   90.00
_cell.angle_beta   90.00
_cell.angle_gamma   90.00
#
_symmetry.space_group_name_H-M   'P 1'
#
loop_
_entity.id
_entity.type
_entity.pdbx_description
1 polymer ?
#
loop_
_entity_poly.entity_id
_entity_poly.type
_entity_poly.pdbx_seq_one_letter_code
_entity_poly.pdbx_strand_id
1 'polypeptide(L)'
;MAYCHMDELPNCGGGGWTLTMKINGSKNTFDYNSFYWTNRQALKAENGLGLEDKESKLPTYWSTPLTKICLGMKMKTNSDIKWLKLELKQRADSLYDVMTTGNPTQPYTLLGVEKWKDTFMPRIRYRFNNPREGVNATFYDRTGRVRVKLGVVYRFGSFLTYLGFGPWGSWHQKYNIDISCGYGREDDTTPHYKKIHAFCYILVQ
;
A
#
# COMPACT_ATOMS: atom_id res chain seq x y z
N MET A 1 -20.90 -4.77 9.82
CA MET A 1 -20.66 -5.94 8.95
C MET A 1 -19.42 -5.65 8.11
N ALA A 2 -18.60 -6.66 7.87
CA ALA A 2 -17.39 -6.55 7.05
C ALA A 2 -17.31 -7.79 6.16
N TYR A 3 -16.75 -7.63 4.97
CA TYR A 3 -16.45 -8.72 4.06
C TYR A 3 -15.37 -9.63 4.66
N CYS A 4 -15.66 -10.92 4.70
CA CYS A 4 -14.70 -11.97 5.01
C CYS A 4 -14.55 -12.86 3.77
N HIS A 5 -13.35 -12.97 3.26
CA HIS A 5 -13.03 -13.92 2.21
C HIS A 5 -12.66 -15.25 2.85
N MET A 6 -13.44 -16.29 2.57
CA MET A 6 -13.29 -17.61 3.21
C MET A 6 -12.51 -18.60 2.35
N ASP A 7 -12.41 -18.33 1.05
CA ASP A 7 -11.70 -19.17 0.08
C ASP A 7 -10.21 -18.82 0.03
N GLU A 8 -9.47 -19.47 -0.87
CA GLU A 8 -8.07 -19.19 -1.08
C GLU A 8 -7.84 -17.87 -1.83
N LEU A 9 -7.14 -16.93 -1.20
CA LEU A 9 -6.59 -15.77 -1.90
C LEU A 9 -5.25 -16.15 -2.54
N PRO A 10 -5.08 -15.95 -3.86
CA PRO A 10 -3.80 -16.22 -4.53
C PRO A 10 -2.64 -15.54 -3.79
N ASN A 11 -1.52 -16.24 -3.58
CA ASN A 11 -0.33 -15.78 -2.83
C ASN A 11 -0.53 -15.41 -1.34
N CYS A 12 -1.76 -15.41 -0.82
CA CYS A 12 -2.05 -15.23 0.59
C CYS A 12 -2.45 -16.54 1.28
N GLY A 13 -3.00 -17.49 0.52
CA GLY A 13 -3.47 -18.77 1.04
C GLY A 13 -4.88 -18.68 1.61
N GLY A 14 -5.39 -19.82 2.07
CA GLY A 14 -6.73 -19.95 2.62
C GLY A 14 -6.91 -19.41 4.04
N GLY A 15 -8.17 -19.34 4.46
CA GLY A 15 -8.62 -18.91 5.78
C GLY A 15 -9.47 -17.64 5.72
N GLY A 16 -10.05 -17.27 6.88
CA GLY A 16 -10.96 -16.12 6.97
C GLY A 16 -10.23 -14.78 6.91
N TRP A 17 -9.97 -14.27 5.71
CA TRP A 17 -9.37 -12.95 5.50
C TRP A 17 -10.43 -11.86 5.68
N THR A 18 -10.24 -11.00 6.68
CA THR A 18 -11.18 -9.93 7.01
C THR A 18 -10.78 -8.63 6.32
N LEU A 19 -11.68 -8.03 5.54
CA LEU A 19 -11.45 -6.73 4.91
C LEU A 19 -11.36 -5.61 5.95
N THR A 20 -10.35 -4.75 5.81
CA THR A 20 -10.14 -3.58 6.67
C THR A 20 -10.27 -2.26 5.91
N MET A 21 -9.81 -2.23 4.67
CA MET A 21 -9.67 -0.98 3.90
C MET A 21 -9.68 -1.22 2.40
N LYS A 22 -10.34 -0.32 1.66
CA LYS A 22 -10.35 -0.24 0.20
C LYS A 22 -9.95 1.16 -0.24
N ILE A 23 -8.94 1.26 -1.09
CA ILE A 23 -8.26 2.50 -1.40
C ILE A 23 -8.36 2.79 -2.90
N ASN A 24 -9.01 3.90 -3.25
CA ASN A 24 -9.02 4.39 -4.62
C ASN A 24 -7.77 5.25 -4.86
N GLY A 25 -6.79 4.72 -5.58
CA GLY A 25 -5.55 5.43 -5.88
C GLY A 25 -5.71 6.69 -6.72
N SER A 26 -6.84 6.87 -7.42
CA SER A 26 -7.12 8.10 -8.19
C SER A 26 -7.62 9.25 -7.32
N LYS A 27 -7.82 9.01 -6.01
CA LYS A 27 -8.19 10.02 -5.01
C LYS A 27 -7.03 10.25 -4.05
N ASN A 28 -7.12 11.32 -3.26
CA ASN A 28 -6.17 11.64 -2.20
C ASN A 28 -6.69 11.29 -0.78
N THR A 29 -7.81 10.56 -0.69
CA THR A 29 -8.45 10.17 0.57
C THR A 29 -7.49 9.50 1.55
N PHE A 30 -6.58 8.68 1.03
CA PHE A 30 -5.69 7.83 1.81
C PHE A 30 -4.22 8.02 1.43
N ASP A 31 -3.81 9.25 1.09
CA ASP A 31 -2.38 9.57 0.99
C ASP A 31 -1.65 9.30 2.33
N TYR A 32 -0.32 9.39 2.34
CA TYR A 32 0.47 9.10 3.54
C TYR A 32 0.07 9.94 4.78
N ASN A 33 -0.29 11.20 4.59
CA ASN A 33 -0.58 12.11 5.71
C ASN A 33 -2.05 12.06 6.13
N SER A 34 -2.89 11.30 5.42
CA SER A 34 -4.30 11.13 5.76
C SER A 34 -4.49 10.65 7.20
N PHE A 35 -5.31 11.39 7.93
CA PHE A 35 -5.68 11.08 9.31
C PHE A 35 -6.44 9.74 9.42
N TYR A 36 -6.95 9.20 8.30
CA TYR A 36 -7.58 7.89 8.28
C TYR A 36 -6.60 6.75 8.61
N TRP A 37 -5.29 6.92 8.45
CA TRP A 37 -4.30 5.93 8.88
C TRP A 37 -4.11 5.90 10.41
N THR A 38 -4.45 6.98 11.10
CA THR A 38 -4.10 7.19 12.51
C THR A 38 -5.31 7.55 13.38
N ASN A 39 -6.53 7.35 12.88
CA ASN A 39 -7.75 7.50 13.64
C ASN A 39 -8.58 6.21 13.68
N ARG A 40 -9.61 6.19 14.54
CA ARG A 40 -10.59 5.09 14.65
C ARG A 40 -11.94 5.47 14.06
N GLN A 41 -11.93 6.16 12.92
CA GLN A 41 -13.12 6.57 12.20
C GLN A 41 -13.33 5.71 10.96
N ALA A 42 -14.56 5.26 10.74
CA ALA A 42 -14.97 4.54 9.54
C ALA A 42 -15.14 5.53 8.37
N LEU A 43 -14.95 5.03 7.15
CA LEU A 43 -15.29 5.75 5.93
C LEU A 43 -16.13 4.82 5.06
N LYS A 44 -17.36 5.24 4.73
CA LYS A 44 -18.26 4.54 3.81
C LYS A 44 -18.31 3.02 4.10
N ALA A 45 -18.63 2.67 5.34
CA ALA A 45 -18.57 1.29 5.80
C ALA A 45 -19.50 0.35 5.03
N GLU A 46 -20.59 0.89 4.47
CA GLU A 46 -21.51 0.23 3.56
C GLU A 46 -20.84 -0.32 2.30
N ASN A 47 -19.73 0.28 1.86
CA ASN A 47 -18.93 -0.24 0.75
C ASN A 47 -18.07 -1.43 1.16
N GLY A 48 -18.04 -1.84 2.44
CA GLY A 48 -17.20 -2.90 2.99
C GLY A 48 -17.75 -4.32 2.90
N LEU A 49 -18.85 -4.54 2.17
CA LEU A 49 -19.53 -5.83 2.08
C LEU A 49 -19.00 -6.72 0.94
N GLY A 50 -18.12 -6.18 0.09
CA GLY A 50 -17.49 -6.89 -1.03
C GLY A 50 -16.19 -6.22 -1.49
N LEU A 51 -15.63 -6.72 -2.58
CA LEU A 51 -14.38 -6.23 -3.19
C LEU A 51 -14.63 -5.28 -4.39
N GLU A 52 -15.81 -4.68 -4.47
CA GLU A 52 -16.09 -3.67 -5.49
C GLU A 52 -15.16 -2.47 -5.33
N ASP A 53 -14.89 -1.78 -6.44
CA ASP A 53 -13.94 -0.67 -6.55
C ASP A 53 -14.52 0.65 -5.96
N LYS A 54 -15.08 0.57 -4.75
CA LYS A 54 -15.59 1.68 -3.94
C LYS A 54 -14.76 1.79 -2.66
N GLU A 55 -14.16 2.96 -2.43
CA GLU A 55 -13.26 3.16 -1.29
C GLU A 55 -14.00 3.01 0.04
N SER A 56 -13.31 2.48 1.05
CA SER A 56 -13.85 2.29 2.39
C SER A 56 -12.74 2.16 3.43
N LYS A 57 -13.09 2.45 4.68
CA LYS A 57 -12.33 2.09 5.87
C LYS A 57 -13.31 1.54 6.89
N LEU A 58 -13.04 0.33 7.38
CA LEU A 58 -13.96 -0.43 8.22
C LEU A 58 -13.49 -0.46 9.67
N PRO A 59 -14.39 -0.66 10.65
CA PRO A 59 -14.01 -0.84 12.05
C PRO A 59 -12.99 -1.95 12.31
N THR A 60 -13.03 -2.99 11.48
CA THR A 60 -12.04 -4.09 11.47
C THR A 60 -10.59 -3.61 11.30
N TYR A 61 -10.36 -2.41 10.76
CA TYR A 61 -9.04 -1.79 10.72
C TYR A 61 -8.42 -1.58 12.12
N TRP A 62 -9.23 -1.25 13.14
CA TRP A 62 -8.76 -0.97 14.51
C TRP A 62 -9.32 -1.94 15.56
N SER A 63 -10.12 -2.93 15.16
CA SER A 63 -10.78 -3.87 16.08
C SER A 63 -10.48 -5.35 15.79
N THR A 64 -9.63 -5.65 14.80
CA THR A 64 -9.32 -7.03 14.40
C THR A 64 -7.85 -7.34 14.65
N PRO A 65 -7.55 -8.20 15.64
CA PRO A 65 -6.21 -8.72 15.86
C PRO A 65 -5.71 -9.48 14.64
N LEU A 66 -4.41 -9.46 14.40
CA LEU A 66 -3.82 -10.06 13.22
C LEU A 66 -2.41 -10.62 13.46
N THR A 67 -2.05 -11.57 12.62
CA THR A 67 -0.68 -12.06 12.42
C THR A 67 -0.23 -11.91 10.97
N LYS A 68 -1.16 -11.71 10.03
CA LYS A 68 -0.89 -11.60 8.60
C LYS A 68 -1.70 -10.47 7.97
N ILE A 69 -1.14 -9.91 6.90
CA ILE A 69 -1.77 -8.88 6.08
C ILE A 69 -1.75 -9.36 4.63
N CYS A 70 -2.88 -9.34 3.94
CA CYS A 70 -2.97 -9.60 2.51
C CYS A 70 -3.26 -8.29 1.78
N LEU A 71 -2.32 -7.89 0.93
CA LEU A 71 -2.34 -6.64 0.17
C LEU A 71 -2.77 -6.91 -1.26
N GLY A 72 -3.91 -6.33 -1.65
CA GLY A 72 -4.45 -6.41 -3.00
C GLY A 72 -4.20 -5.15 -3.79
N MET A 73 -3.79 -5.29 -5.05
CA MET A 73 -3.69 -4.18 -6.00
C MET A 73 -4.29 -4.58 -7.34
N LYS A 74 -5.25 -3.78 -7.80
CA LYS A 74 -5.94 -3.90 -9.09
C LYS A 74 -5.58 -2.71 -9.95
N MET A 75 -4.86 -2.96 -11.03
CA MET A 75 -4.47 -1.93 -11.98
C MET A 75 -5.66 -1.57 -12.87
N LYS A 76 -5.82 -0.30 -13.28
CA LYS A 76 -6.90 0.08 -14.22
C LYS A 76 -6.88 -0.71 -15.53
N THR A 77 -5.70 -1.14 -15.95
CA THR A 77 -5.49 -1.91 -17.19
C THR A 77 -5.67 -3.43 -17.01
N ASN A 78 -6.07 -3.90 -15.82
CA ASN A 78 -6.24 -5.32 -15.52
C ASN A 78 -7.53 -5.53 -14.69
N SER A 79 -8.31 -6.57 -15.03
CA SER A 79 -9.46 -6.98 -14.24
C SER A 79 -9.06 -7.63 -12.91
N ASP A 80 -7.89 -8.26 -12.86
CA ASP A 80 -7.50 -9.10 -11.73
C ASP A 80 -6.84 -8.31 -10.61
N ILE A 81 -7.19 -8.67 -9.36
CA ILE A 81 -6.48 -8.22 -8.18
C ILE A 81 -5.24 -9.09 -8.01
N LYS A 82 -4.05 -8.46 -7.94
CA LYS A 82 -2.82 -9.14 -7.53
C LYS A 82 -2.63 -9.00 -6.04
N TRP A 83 -2.21 -10.08 -5.40
CA TRP A 83 -2.18 -10.22 -3.95
C TRP A 83 -0.76 -10.50 -3.46
N LEU A 84 -0.41 -9.88 -2.33
CA LEU A 84 0.87 -10.03 -1.64
C LEU A 84 0.64 -10.21 -0.15
N LYS A 85 1.13 -11.32 0.42
CA LYS A 85 1.04 -11.59 1.85
C LYS A 85 2.25 -11.05 2.60
N LEU A 86 1.99 -10.33 3.69
CA LEU A 86 2.97 -9.98 4.72
C LEU A 86 2.66 -10.78 6.00
N GLU A 87 3.69 -11.27 6.65
CA GLU A 87 3.57 -11.97 7.95
C GLU A 87 4.21 -11.10 9.03
N LEU A 88 3.46 -10.84 10.11
CA LEU A 88 3.97 -10.09 11.25
C LEU A 88 4.92 -10.95 12.06
N LYS A 89 5.96 -10.32 12.62
CA LYS A 89 6.90 -11.01 13.52
C LYS A 89 6.26 -11.35 14.87
N GLN A 90 5.26 -10.57 15.25
CA GLN A 90 4.48 -10.73 16.48
C GLN A 90 3.02 -10.40 16.18
N ARG A 91 2.12 -10.98 16.97
CA ARG A 91 0.69 -10.65 16.89
C ARG A 91 0.49 -9.17 17.18
N ALA A 92 -0.31 -8.50 16.37
CA ALA A 92 -0.76 -7.13 16.60
C ALA A 92 -2.24 -7.11 16.99
N ASP A 93 -2.62 -6.13 17.81
CA ASP A 93 -4.01 -5.96 18.25
C ASP A 93 -4.90 -5.43 17.13
N SER A 94 -4.33 -4.67 16.19
CA SER A 94 -5.03 -4.22 14.98
C SER A 94 -4.08 -3.68 13.91
N LEU A 95 -4.59 -3.47 12.69
CA LEU A 95 -3.84 -2.80 11.64
C LEU A 95 -3.56 -1.33 12.00
N TYR A 96 -4.45 -0.67 12.75
CA TYR A 96 -4.21 0.64 13.34
C TYR A 96 -2.91 0.65 14.16
N ASP A 97 -2.71 -0.32 15.05
CA ASP A 97 -1.51 -0.38 15.90
C ASP A 97 -0.24 -0.60 15.08
N VAL A 98 -0.30 -1.44 14.03
CA VAL A 98 0.82 -1.60 13.08
C VAL A 98 1.21 -0.26 12.44
N MET A 99 0.22 0.60 12.15
CA MET A 99 0.41 1.85 11.42
C MET A 99 0.84 3.03 12.31
N THR A 100 0.45 3.04 13.58
CA THR A 100 0.73 4.13 14.53
C THR A 100 1.97 3.93 15.39
N THR A 101 2.42 2.69 15.60
CA THR A 101 3.49 2.39 16.58
C THR A 101 4.90 2.82 16.12
N GLY A 102 5.02 3.56 15.02
CA GLY A 102 6.21 4.36 14.71
C GLY A 102 7.54 3.60 14.78
N ASN A 103 7.59 2.39 14.19
CA ASN A 103 8.75 1.53 13.93
C ASN A 103 10.07 1.80 14.71
N PRO A 104 10.41 0.98 15.72
CA PRO A 104 11.82 0.75 16.09
C PRO A 104 12.41 -0.47 15.37
N THR A 105 11.61 -1.51 15.11
CA THR A 105 12.00 -2.73 14.39
C THR A 105 10.85 -3.16 13.48
N GLN A 106 11.15 -3.42 12.21
CA GLN A 106 10.14 -3.73 11.18
C GLN A 106 9.11 -4.76 11.70
N PRO A 107 7.81 -4.42 11.78
CA PRO A 107 6.81 -5.24 12.46
C PRO A 107 6.45 -6.52 11.71
N TYR A 108 6.97 -6.68 10.49
CA TYR A 108 6.73 -7.81 9.61
C TYR A 108 8.03 -8.38 9.02
N THR A 109 7.97 -9.62 8.55
CA THR A 109 9.07 -10.30 7.87
C THR A 109 9.26 -9.71 6.48
N LEU A 110 10.46 -9.18 6.22
CA LEU A 110 10.79 -8.60 4.92
C LEU A 110 10.66 -9.64 3.81
N LEU A 111 9.99 -9.28 2.72
CA LEU A 111 9.84 -10.15 1.56
C LEU A 111 10.98 -10.01 0.56
N GLY A 112 11.72 -8.91 0.65
CA GLY A 112 12.56 -8.43 -0.43
C GLY A 112 11.74 -7.57 -1.40
N VAL A 113 12.35 -6.47 -1.82
CA VAL A 113 11.76 -5.48 -2.73
C VAL A 113 11.35 -6.08 -4.09
N GLU A 114 12.10 -7.06 -4.58
CA GLU A 114 11.76 -7.75 -5.84
C GLU A 114 10.41 -8.45 -5.74
N LYS A 115 10.01 -9.00 -4.57
CA LYS A 115 8.70 -9.63 -4.42
C LYS A 115 7.55 -8.63 -4.62
N TRP A 116 7.70 -7.40 -4.11
CA TRP A 116 6.74 -6.32 -4.35
C TRP A 116 6.67 -5.95 -5.83
N LYS A 117 7.84 -5.76 -6.45
CA LYS A 117 7.98 -5.40 -7.86
C LYS A 117 7.41 -6.46 -8.77
N ASP A 118 7.72 -7.73 -8.57
CA ASP A 118 7.21 -8.83 -9.40
C ASP A 118 5.70 -8.99 -9.27
N THR A 119 5.15 -8.73 -8.07
CA THR A 119 3.71 -8.87 -7.83
C THR A 119 2.91 -7.73 -8.44
N PHE A 120 3.37 -6.48 -8.29
CA PHE A 120 2.58 -5.29 -8.65
C PHE A 120 3.07 -4.56 -9.90
N MET A 121 4.32 -4.81 -10.30
CA MET A 121 4.99 -4.17 -11.45
C MET A 121 5.72 -5.20 -12.34
N PRO A 122 5.12 -6.35 -12.71
CA PRO A 122 5.83 -7.44 -13.41
C PRO A 122 6.42 -7.06 -14.78
N ARG A 123 5.88 -6.02 -15.42
CA ARG A 123 6.37 -5.54 -16.74
C ARG A 123 7.57 -4.60 -16.63
N ILE A 124 7.90 -4.17 -15.42
CA ILE A 124 8.95 -3.21 -15.15
C ILE A 124 10.26 -3.96 -14.92
N ARG A 125 11.22 -3.79 -15.84
CA ARG A 125 12.47 -4.56 -15.83
C ARG A 125 13.62 -3.88 -15.09
N TYR A 126 13.49 -2.59 -14.77
CA TYR A 126 14.57 -1.85 -14.12
C TYR A 126 14.78 -2.28 -12.66
N ARG A 127 16.02 -2.11 -12.18
CA ARG A 127 16.39 -2.34 -10.78
C ARG A 127 15.99 -1.15 -9.93
N PHE A 128 15.55 -1.42 -8.70
CA PHE A 128 15.26 -0.37 -7.74
C PHE A 128 16.56 0.00 -7.02
N ASN A 129 16.93 1.29 -7.05
CA ASN A 129 18.13 1.78 -6.39
C ASN A 129 17.82 2.22 -4.95
N ASN A 130 18.61 1.75 -4.00
CA ASN A 130 18.46 1.99 -2.55
C ASN A 130 17.03 1.79 -2.03
N PRO A 131 16.38 0.65 -2.35
CA PRO A 131 14.98 0.49 -1.99
C PRO A 131 14.82 0.23 -0.50
N ARG A 132 13.71 0.71 0.05
CA ARG A 132 13.29 0.44 1.43
C ARG A 132 11.84 -0.02 1.38
N GLU A 133 11.61 -1.29 1.68
CA GLU A 133 10.25 -1.79 1.94
C GLU A 133 9.89 -1.56 3.41
N GLY A 134 8.62 -1.33 3.70
CA GLY A 134 8.21 -1.14 5.09
C GLY A 134 6.78 -0.71 5.30
N VAL A 135 6.43 -0.73 6.59
CA VAL A 135 5.40 0.13 7.16
C VAL A 135 6.03 1.50 7.39
N ASN A 136 5.35 2.57 6.97
CA ASN A 136 5.85 3.95 7.04
C ASN A 136 7.24 4.15 6.38
N ALA A 137 7.54 3.39 5.31
CA ALA A 137 8.83 3.47 4.63
C ALA A 137 9.07 4.87 4.06
N THR A 138 10.30 5.38 4.25
CA THR A 138 10.67 6.75 3.91
C THR A 138 12.04 6.80 3.24
N PHE A 139 12.15 7.60 2.17
CA PHE A 139 13.38 7.96 1.49
C PHE A 139 13.43 9.49 1.38
N TYR A 140 14.51 10.11 1.86
CA TYR A 140 14.81 11.51 1.59
C TYR A 140 16.24 11.65 1.08
N ASP A 141 16.47 12.66 0.24
CA ASP A 141 17.79 13.09 -0.20
C ASP A 141 17.74 14.59 -0.58
N ARG A 142 18.78 15.10 -1.27
CA ARG A 142 18.83 16.49 -1.73
C ARG A 142 17.76 16.84 -2.78
N THR A 143 17.24 15.85 -3.50
CA THR A 143 16.24 16.03 -4.56
C THR A 143 14.81 16.00 -4.04
N GLY A 144 14.56 15.43 -2.86
CA GLY A 144 13.20 15.41 -2.30
C GLY A 144 12.99 14.42 -1.17
N ARG A 145 11.71 14.15 -0.90
CA ARG A 145 11.27 13.17 0.11
C ARG A 145 10.08 12.39 -0.41
N VAL A 146 10.13 11.07 -0.25
CA VAL A 146 9.07 10.13 -0.58
C VAL A 146 8.79 9.22 0.61
N ARG A 147 7.52 8.96 0.85
CA ARG A 147 7.00 8.16 1.95
C ARG A 147 5.89 7.26 1.46
N VAL A 148 5.72 6.09 2.07
CA VAL A 148 4.61 5.17 1.78
C VAL A 148 4.16 4.50 3.08
N LYS A 149 2.85 4.32 3.26
CA LYS A 149 2.30 3.69 4.48
C LYS A 149 2.58 2.20 4.52
N LEU A 150 2.37 1.52 3.39
CA LEU A 150 2.80 0.14 3.17
C LEU A 150 3.34 0.02 1.76
N GLY A 151 4.59 -0.42 1.63
CA GLY A 151 5.17 -0.66 0.32
C GLY A 151 6.65 -0.36 0.28
N VAL A 152 7.11 0.02 -0.90
CA VAL A 152 8.51 0.27 -1.21
C VAL A 152 8.69 1.73 -1.61
N VAL A 153 9.70 2.38 -1.07
CA VAL A 153 10.27 3.61 -1.62
C VAL A 153 11.61 3.28 -2.28
N TYR A 154 11.89 3.88 -3.43
CA TYR A 154 13.09 3.58 -4.20
C TYR A 154 13.48 4.75 -5.10
N ARG A 155 14.70 4.69 -5.62
CA ARG A 155 15.15 5.60 -6.68
C ARG A 155 15.04 4.92 -8.04
N PHE A 156 14.50 5.66 -8.99
CA PHE A 156 14.51 5.32 -10.41
C PHE A 156 15.18 6.47 -11.19
N GLY A 157 16.36 6.22 -11.75
CA GLY A 157 17.16 7.28 -12.37
C GLY A 157 17.43 8.44 -11.40
N SER A 158 16.99 9.65 -11.75
CA SER A 158 17.08 10.86 -10.92
C SER A 158 15.88 11.05 -9.96
N PHE A 159 14.83 10.24 -10.08
CA PHE A 159 13.58 10.40 -9.33
C PHE A 159 13.53 9.54 -8.08
N LEU A 160 13.11 10.15 -6.97
CA LEU A 160 12.60 9.40 -5.82
C LEU A 160 11.15 9.01 -6.10
N THR A 161 10.80 7.75 -5.88
CA THR A 161 9.46 7.22 -6.16
C THR A 161 9.07 6.12 -5.17
N TYR A 162 7.89 5.55 -5.39
CA TYR A 162 7.25 4.59 -4.52
C TYR A 162 6.50 3.51 -5.32
N LEU A 163 6.18 2.44 -4.62
CA LEU A 163 5.21 1.40 -4.97
C LEU A 163 4.44 1.06 -3.68
N GLY A 164 3.12 1.18 -3.68
CA GLY A 164 2.30 0.69 -2.58
C GLY A 164 1.12 1.59 -2.22
N PHE A 165 0.80 1.60 -0.93
CA PHE A 165 -0.44 2.09 -0.34
C PHE A 165 -0.13 3.34 0.49
N GLY A 166 -0.95 4.38 0.31
CA GLY A 166 -0.77 5.70 0.91
C GLY A 166 0.61 6.31 0.69
N PRO A 167 1.08 6.45 -0.56
CA PRO A 167 2.29 7.21 -0.83
C PRO A 167 2.08 8.72 -0.67
N TRP A 168 3.18 9.41 -0.44
CA TRP A 168 3.30 10.86 -0.50
C TRP A 168 4.71 11.20 -0.92
N GLY A 169 4.88 12.26 -1.70
CA GLY A 169 6.22 12.74 -1.99
C GLY A 169 6.27 14.10 -2.64
N SER A 170 7.43 14.71 -2.50
CA SER A 170 7.79 15.95 -3.15
C SER A 170 9.17 15.82 -3.79
N TRP A 171 9.24 16.14 -5.08
CA TRP A 171 10.49 16.21 -5.85
C TRP A 171 10.81 17.66 -6.20
N HIS A 172 12.07 18.06 -6.01
CA HIS A 172 12.59 19.44 -6.02
C HIS A 172 11.70 20.45 -5.30
N GLN A 173 10.99 20.02 -4.25
CA GLN A 173 10.05 20.84 -3.48
C GLN A 173 8.90 21.44 -4.31
N LYS A 174 8.75 21.06 -5.59
CA LYS A 174 7.83 21.67 -6.55
C LYS A 174 6.83 20.68 -7.13
N TYR A 175 7.18 19.40 -7.21
CA TYR A 175 6.35 18.37 -7.84
C TYR A 175 5.76 17.43 -6.80
N ASN A 176 4.45 17.53 -6.61
CA ASN A 176 3.69 16.63 -5.76
C ASN A 176 3.44 15.31 -6.49
N ILE A 177 3.91 14.20 -5.91
CA ILE A 177 3.75 12.87 -6.48
C ILE A 177 2.67 12.02 -5.78
N ASP A 178 1.84 12.64 -4.95
CA ASP A 178 0.84 11.97 -4.11
C ASP A 178 -0.24 11.29 -4.93
N ILE A 179 -0.60 10.08 -4.47
CA ILE A 179 -1.77 9.28 -4.83
C ILE A 179 -2.15 8.46 -3.59
N SER A 180 -3.34 7.86 -3.53
CA SER A 180 -3.65 6.97 -2.40
C SER A 180 -3.13 5.54 -2.58
N CYS A 181 -2.92 5.07 -3.81
CA CYS A 181 -2.34 3.75 -4.06
C CYS A 181 -1.86 3.58 -5.50
N GLY A 182 -0.78 2.83 -5.67
CA GLY A 182 -0.20 2.47 -6.96
C GLY A 182 1.30 2.64 -6.95
N TYR A 183 1.88 3.10 -8.06
CA TYR A 183 3.31 3.35 -8.14
C TYR A 183 3.63 4.53 -9.05
N GLY A 184 4.80 5.10 -8.85
CA GLY A 184 5.36 6.11 -9.74
C GLY A 184 6.44 5.54 -10.62
N ARG A 185 6.51 6.02 -11.86
CA ARG A 185 7.62 5.77 -12.78
C ARG A 185 7.92 7.01 -13.61
N GLU A 186 9.09 7.07 -14.22
CA GLU A 186 9.39 8.06 -15.26
C GLU A 186 8.54 7.78 -16.51
N ASP A 187 8.15 8.82 -17.23
CA ASP A 187 7.55 8.65 -18.54
C ASP A 187 8.62 8.22 -19.56
N ASP A 188 8.31 7.22 -20.38
CA ASP A 188 9.24 6.70 -21.39
C ASP A 188 9.45 7.72 -22.55
N THR A 189 8.60 8.75 -22.64
CA THR A 189 8.54 9.70 -23.77
C THR A 189 8.92 11.13 -23.41
N THR A 190 8.95 11.49 -22.11
CA THR A 190 9.29 12.82 -21.62
C THR A 190 9.97 12.71 -20.24
N PRO A 191 10.79 13.68 -19.81
CA PRO A 191 11.39 13.68 -18.46
C PRO A 191 10.36 14.00 -17.35
N HIS A 192 9.08 13.62 -17.55
CA HIS A 192 7.99 13.87 -16.63
C HIS A 192 7.69 12.63 -15.80
N TYR A 193 7.33 12.89 -14.54
CA TYR A 193 6.92 11.85 -13.61
C TYR A 193 5.49 11.38 -13.91
N LYS A 194 5.29 10.06 -14.03
CA LYS A 194 3.98 9.46 -14.27
C LYS A 194 3.46 8.73 -13.04
N LYS A 195 2.28 9.18 -12.58
CA LYS A 195 1.50 8.53 -11.52
C LYS A 195 0.69 7.38 -12.11
N ILE A 196 0.92 6.16 -11.65
CA ILE A 196 0.10 5.01 -12.02
C ILE A 196 -0.80 4.67 -10.85
N HIS A 197 -2.11 4.93 -11.03
CA HIS A 197 -3.12 4.69 -10.02
C HIS A 197 -3.60 3.24 -10.04
N ALA A 198 -3.81 2.67 -8.86
CA ALA A 198 -4.44 1.38 -8.67
C ALA A 198 -5.63 1.47 -7.69
N PHE A 199 -6.51 0.49 -7.75
CA PHE A 199 -7.48 0.25 -6.68
C PHE A 199 -6.93 -0.82 -5.75
N CYS A 200 -6.91 -0.56 -4.46
CA CYS A 200 -6.15 -1.38 -3.53
C CYS A 200 -6.98 -1.85 -2.33
N TYR A 201 -6.61 -2.99 -1.77
CA TYR A 201 -7.34 -3.70 -0.74
C TYR A 201 -6.38 -4.13 0.36
N ILE A 202 -6.82 -4.04 1.62
CA ILE A 202 -6.07 -4.55 2.76
C ILE A 202 -6.97 -5.47 3.56
N LEU A 203 -6.60 -6.75 3.60
CA LEU A 203 -7.25 -7.77 4.41
C LEU A 203 -6.28 -8.28 5.49
N VAL A 204 -6.82 -8.77 6.60
CA VAL A 204 -6.04 -9.24 7.75
C VAL A 204 -6.52 -10.61 8.22
N GLN A 205 -5.61 -11.37 8.83
CA GLN A 205 -5.85 -12.69 9.43
C GLN A 205 -4.99 -12.87 10.69
#